data_AF-A0A6C0KBW0-F1
#
_entry.id   AF-A0A6C0KBW0-F1
#
_cell.length_a   1.000
_cell.length_b   1.000
_cell.length_c   1.000
_cell.angle_alpha   90.00
_cell.angle_beta   90.00
_cell.angle_gamma   90.00
#
_symmetry.space_group_name_H-M   'P 1'
#
loop_
_entity.id
_entity.type
_entity.pdbx_description
1 polymer ?
#
loop_
_entity_poly.entity_id
_entity_poly.type
_entity_poly.pdbx_seq_one_letter_code
_entity_poly.pdbx_strand_id
1 'polypeptide(L)' 'MSSPIKVVVISVLISMFISMVINVVVPYISKPYATQTKPPNGAIDQIIYVFVHQAQVPIASTLIIAIIVAASVFLSYLI' A
#
# COMPACT_ATOMS: atom_id res chain seq x y z
N MET A 1 27.75 7.53 15.81
CA MET A 1 27.08 8.43 14.86
C MET A 1 26.97 7.68 13.53
N SER A 2 25.78 7.24 13.12
CA SER A 2 25.60 6.52 11.84
C SER A 2 25.76 7.49 10.68
N SER A 3 26.33 7.06 9.56
CA SER A 3 26.48 7.94 8.39
C SER A 3 25.09 8.35 7.86
N PRO A 4 24.93 9.59 7.34
CA PRO A 4 23.64 10.09 6.86
C PRO A 4 23.03 9.17 5.79
N ILE A 5 23.87 8.59 4.94
CA ILE A 5 23.47 7.58 3.94
C ILE A 5 22.85 6.33 4.57
N LYS A 6 23.38 5.83 5.69
CA LYS A 6 22.79 4.65 6.35
C LYS A 6 21.39 4.95 6.88
N VAL A 7 21.16 6.17 7.37
CA VAL A 7 19.83 6.59 7.85
C VAL A 7 18.84 6.64 6.69
N VAL A 8 19.20 7.24 5.56
CA VAL A 8 18.33 7.32 4.37
C VAL A 8 17.96 5.93 3.85
N VAL A 9 18.94 5.03 3.70
CA VAL A 9 18.71 3.68 3.20
C VAL A 9 17.78 2.89 4.12
N ILE A 10 17.98 2.98 5.45
CA ILE A 10 17.13 2.30 6.43
C ILE A 10 15.70 2.84 6.35
N SER A 11 15.50 4.16 6.29
CA SER A 11 14.18 4.76 6.15
C SER A 11 13.46 4.30 4.89
N VAL A 12 14.14 4.29 3.74
CA VAL A 12 13.58 3.80 2.47
C VAL A 12 13.11 2.35 2.59
N LEU A 13 13.95 1.46 3.13
CA LEU A 13 13.62 0.04 3.27
C LEU A 13 12.45 -0.20 4.22
N ILE A 14 12.41 0.50 5.36
CA ILE A 14 11.31 0.40 6.33
C ILE A 14 10.00 0.89 5.70
N SER A 15 10.02 2.04 5.04
CA SER A 15 8.84 2.60 4.38
C SER A 15 8.32 1.67 3.28
N MET A 16 9.19 1.13 2.43
CA MET A 16 8.80 0.15 1.41
C MET A 16 8.13 -1.08 2.04
N PHE A 17 8.75 -1.63 3.09
CA PHE A 17 8.22 -2.82 3.77
C PHE A 17 6.84 -2.56 4.38
N ILE A 18 6.68 -1.46 5.11
CA ILE A 18 5.39 -1.07 5.70
C ILE A 18 4.32 -0.89 4.61
N SER A 19 4.64 -0.20 3.51
CA SER A 19 3.70 0.03 2.42
C SER A 19 3.30 -1.27 1.72
N MET A 20 4.23 -2.21 1.50
CA MET A 20 3.89 -3.53 0.97
C MET A 20 2.97 -4.31 1.92
N VAL A 21 3.26 -4.30 3.22
CA VAL A 21 2.44 -4.97 4.24
C VAL A 21 1.03 -4.37 4.26
N ILE A 22 0.89 -3.04 4.30
CA ILE A 22 -0.42 -2.37 4.27
C ILE A 22 -1.18 -2.73 2.99
N ASN A 23 -0.51 -2.67 1.84
CA ASN A 23 -1.14 -2.95 0.55
C ASN A 23 -1.69 -4.38 0.45
N VAL A 24 -1.09 -5.35 1.15
CA VAL A 24 -1.61 -6.72 1.23
C VAL A 24 -2.64 -6.86 2.34
N VAL A 25 -2.34 -6.41 3.55
CA VAL A 25 -3.16 -6.63 4.74
C VAL A 25 -4.50 -5.91 4.66
N VAL A 26 -4.56 -4.67 4.17
CA VAL A 26 -5.80 -3.88 4.08
C VAL A 26 -6.89 -4.58 3.27
N PRO A 27 -6.62 -5.09 2.05
CA PRO A 27 -7.58 -5.93 1.34
C PRO A 27 -8.01 -7.19 2.10
N TYR A 28 -7.08 -7.86 2.79
CA TYR A 28 -7.40 -9.09 3.54
C TYR A 28 -8.31 -8.84 4.74
N ILE A 29 -8.07 -7.78 5.52
CA ILE A 29 -8.96 -7.41 6.63
C ILE A 29 -10.29 -6.85 6.14
N SER A 30 -10.32 -6.26 4.94
CA SER A 30 -11.54 -5.71 4.33
C SER A 30 -12.45 -6.78 3.75
N LYS A 31 -11.92 -7.95 3.38
CA LYS A 31 -12.70 -9.10 2.83
C LYS A 31 -13.97 -9.45 3.61
N PRO A 32 -13.95 -9.65 4.94
CA PRO A 32 -15.16 -9.99 5.70
C PRO A 32 -16.22 -8.88 5.71
N TYR A 33 -15.85 -7.63 5.40
CA TYR A 33 -16.77 -6.50 5.30
C TYR A 33 -17.39 -6.35 3.91
N ALA A 34 -16.92 -7.11 2.91
CA ALA A 34 -17.57 -7.17 1.60
C ALA A 34 -18.84 -8.03 1.69
N THR A 35 -19.93 -7.39 2.09
CA THR A 35 -21.25 -8.01 2.28
C THR A 35 -21.99 -8.28 0.98
N GLN A 36 -21.53 -7.70 -0.15
CA GLN A 36 -22.25 -7.76 -1.43
C GLN A 36 -21.39 -8.35 -2.55
N THR A 37 -21.99 -9.25 -3.32
CA THR A 37 -21.41 -9.88 -4.52
C THR A 37 -21.63 -9.05 -5.80
N LYS A 38 -22.39 -7.95 -5.71
CA LYS A 38 -22.67 -7.01 -6.80
C LYS A 38 -22.28 -5.59 -6.36
N PRO A 39 -21.96 -4.68 -7.31
CA PRO A 39 -21.64 -3.30 -6.98
C PRO A 39 -22.84 -2.66 -6.25
N PRO A 40 -22.64 -2.17 -5.02
CA PRO A 40 -23.70 -1.56 -4.25
C PRO A 40 -23.96 -0.12 -4.70
N ASN A 41 -25.19 0.37 -4.51
CA ASN A 41 -25.61 1.73 -4.89
C ASN A 41 -25.17 2.83 -3.89
N GLY A 42 -24.22 2.54 -3.00
CA GLY A 42 -23.72 3.45 -1.97
C GLY A 42 -22.22 3.69 -2.07
N ALA A 43 -21.78 4.94 -1.91
CA ALA A 43 -20.38 5.33 -2.10
C ALA A 43 -19.39 4.57 -1.21
N ILE A 44 -19.72 4.37 0.07
CA ILE A 44 -18.85 3.65 1.02
C ILE A 44 -18.78 2.15 0.67
N ASP A 45 -19.94 1.54 0.44
CA ASP A 45 -20.01 0.11 0.10
C ASP A 45 -19.35 -0.15 -1.27
N GLN A 46 -19.38 0.82 -2.19
CA GLN A 46 -18.73 0.72 -3.49
C GLN A 46 -17.21 0.75 -3.36
N ILE A 47 -16.68 1.58 -2.46
CA ILE A 47 -15.23 1.60 -2.15
C ILE A 47 -14.80 0.25 -1.59
N ILE A 48 -15.54 -0.29 -0.62
CA ILE A 48 -15.25 -1.61 -0.02
C ILE A 48 -15.35 -2.72 -1.07
N TYR A 49 -16.40 -2.70 -1.90
CA TYR A 49 -16.60 -3.66 -2.99
C TYR A 49 -15.42 -3.66 -3.96
N VAL A 50 -14.97 -2.49 -4.42
CA VAL A 50 -13.81 -2.37 -5.32
C VAL A 50 -12.53 -2.84 -4.62
N PHE A 51 -12.29 -2.44 -3.37
CA PHE A 51 -11.11 -2.85 -2.61
C PHE A 51 -11.01 -4.37 -2.45
N VAL A 52 -12.14 -5.06 -2.26
CA VAL A 52 -12.18 -6.49 -2.00
C VAL A 52 -12.27 -7.32 -3.28
N HIS A 53 -13.13 -6.95 -4.23
CA HIS A 53 -13.31 -7.71 -5.47
C HIS A 53 -12.18 -7.48 -6.48
N GLN A 54 -11.44 -6.37 -6.38
CA GLN A 54 -10.20 -6.14 -7.14
C GLN A 54 -8.94 -6.52 -6.33
N ALA A 55 -9.07 -7.27 -5.23
CA ALA A 55 -7.95 -7.64 -4.37
C ALA A 55 -6.87 -8.54 -5.02
N GLN A 56 -7.03 -8.95 -6.29
CA GLN A 56 -5.95 -9.51 -7.11
C GLN A 56 -4.92 -8.46 -7.55
N VAL A 57 -5.34 -7.20 -7.74
CA VAL A 57 -4.47 -6.09 -8.17
C VAL A 57 -3.44 -5.67 -7.10
N PRO A 58 -3.78 -5.61 -5.79
CA PRO A 58 -2.83 -5.31 -4.71
C PRO A 58 -1.58 -6.18 -4.70
N ILE A 59 -1.68 -7.48 -4.98
CA ILE A 59 -0.50 -8.36 -4.95
C ILE A 59 0.44 -7.99 -6.12
N ALA A 60 -0.11 -7.78 -7.31
CA ALA A 60 0.64 -7.38 -8.50
C ALA A 60 1.21 -5.95 -8.40
N SER A 61 0.54 -5.04 -7.68
CA SER A 61 0.96 -3.64 -7.53
C SER A 61 2.02 -3.40 -6.43
N THR A 62 2.39 -4.42 -5.65
CA THR A 62 3.42 -4.30 -4.59
C THR A 62 4.75 -3.78 -5.12
N LEU A 63 5.18 -4.20 -6.32
CA LEU A 63 6.41 -3.71 -6.95
C LEU A 63 6.31 -2.22 -7.30
N ILE A 64 5.16 -1.79 -7.84
CA ILE A 64 4.93 -0.39 -8.21
C ILE A 64 4.94 0.50 -6.96
N ILE A 65 4.25 0.07 -5.89
CA ILE A 65 4.20 0.78 -4.61
C ILE A 65 5.60 0.89 -4.01
N ALA A 66 6.40 -0.17 -4.08
CA ALA A 66 7.78 -0.17 -3.61
C ALA A 66 8.63 0.90 -4.31
N ILE A 67 8.52 1.00 -5.64
CA ILE A 67 9.24 1.98 -6.45
C ILE A 67 8.79 3.41 -6.10
N ILE A 68 7.48 3.65 -6.00
CA ILE A 68 6.93 4.97 -5.67
C ILE A 68 7.38 5.40 -4.27
N VAL A 69 7.30 4.52 -3.28
CA VAL A 69 7.68 4.83 -1.90
C VAL A 69 9.18 5.08 -1.80
N ALA A 70 10.00 4.27 -2.47
CA ALA A 70 11.45 4.50 -2.52
C ALA A 70 11.79 5.85 -3.13
N ALA A 71 11.18 6.20 -4.27
CA ALA A 71 11.37 7.48 -4.93
C ALA A 71 10.89 8.65 -4.06
N SER A 72 9.73 8.53 -3.40
CA SER A 72 9.16 9.56 -2.55
C SER A 72 10.01 9.84 -1.32
N VAL A 73 10.44 8.79 -0.61
CA VAL A 73 11.29 8.93 0.59
C VAL A 73 12.66 9.48 0.19
N PHE A 74 13.25 8.98 -0.88
CA PHE A 74 14.53 9.51 -1.38
C PHE A 74 14.44 10.99 -1.75
N LEU A 75 13.38 11.39 -2.47
CA LEU A 75 13.15 12.79 -2.83
C LEU A 75 12.93 13.67 -1.59
N SER A 76 12.26 13.15 -0.56
CA SER A 76 12.07 13.87 0.71
C SER A 76 13.36 14.15 1.47
N TYR A 77 14.45 13.42 1.20
CA TYR A 77 15.78 13.71 1.75
C TYR A 77 16.61 14.62 0.84
N LEU A 78 16.19 14.80 -0.42
CA LEU A 78 16.87 15.65 -1.40
C LEU A 78 16.41 17.12 -1.31
N ILE A 79 15.14 17.34 -0.95
CA ILE A 79 14.51 18.65 -0.75
C ILE A 79 14.68 19.09 0.70
#